data_AF-A0A923EB13-F1
#
_entry.id   AF-A0A923EB13-F1
#
_cell.length_a   1.000
_cell.length_b   1.000
_cell.length_c   1.000
_cell.angle_alpha   90.00
_cell.angle_beta   90.00
_cell.angle_gamma   90.00
#
_symmetry.space_group_name_H-M   'P 1'
#
loop_
_entity.id
_entity.type
_entity.pdbx_description
1 polymer ?
#
loop_
_entity_poly.entity_id
_entity_poly.type
_entity_poly.pdbx_seq_one_letter_code
_entity_poly.pdbx_strand_id
1 'polypeptide(L)' 'MKFQNIKRTIFSNTIYKIQYGKFGNFIKKTSNELYDYLDLNQYIIITINYVIEVISQWGPSIEVLKNKV' A
#
# COMPACT_ATOMS: atom_id res chain seq x y z
N MET A 1 2.75 -25.63 14.06
CA MET A 1 3.16 -24.38 13.36
C MET A 1 3.88 -23.50 14.38
N LYS A 2 5.15 -23.14 14.16
CA LYS A 2 5.93 -22.30 15.09
C LYS A 2 5.84 -20.85 14.62
N PHE A 3 5.35 -19.95 15.46
CA PHE A 3 5.37 -18.51 15.21
C PHE A 3 6.67 -17.93 15.77
N GLN A 4 7.53 -17.39 14.91
CA GLN A 4 8.69 -16.62 15.34
C GLN A 4 8.25 -15.17 15.57
N ASN A 5 8.44 -14.67 16.80
CA ASN A 5 8.32 -13.25 17.12
C ASN A 5 9.52 -12.51 16.54
N ILE A 6 9.41 -12.01 15.31
CA ILE A 6 10.35 -11.03 14.77
C ILE A 6 10.21 -9.77 15.63
N LYS A 7 11.33 -9.31 16.23
CA LYS A 7 11.34 -8.12 17.09
C LYS A 7 10.66 -6.97 16.34
N ARG A 8 9.56 -6.46 16.91
CA ARG A 8 8.72 -5.39 16.32
C ARG A 8 9.48 -4.12 15.93
N THR A 9 10.69 -3.95 16.46
CA THR A 9 11.51 -2.75 16.32
C THR A 9 12.35 -2.69 15.05
N ILE A 10 12.46 -3.76 14.27
CA ILE A 10 13.40 -3.79 13.12
C ILE A 10 12.74 -3.34 11.81
N PHE A 11 11.41 -3.50 11.67
CA PHE A 11 10.72 -3.23 10.42
C PHE A 11 10.11 -1.83 10.39
N SER A 12 10.63 -0.95 9.52
CA SER A 12 10.03 0.35 9.22
C SER A 12 8.90 0.19 8.20
N ASN A 13 7.74 0.79 8.47
CA ASN A 13 6.66 0.86 7.49
C ASN A 13 7.19 1.52 6.21
N THR A 14 6.98 0.89 5.06
CA THR A 14 7.53 1.34 3.78
C THR A 14 6.44 1.44 2.72
N ILE A 15 6.54 2.45 1.87
CA ILE A 15 5.63 2.68 0.74
C ILE A 15 6.43 2.48 -0.55
N TYR A 16 5.90 1.68 -1.46
CA TYR A 16 6.45 1.56 -2.80
C TYR A 16 5.40 1.98 -3.83
N LYS A 17 5.80 2.79 -4.81
CA LYS A 17 5.02 2.99 -6.03
C LYS A 17 5.27 1.80 -6.95
N ILE A 18 4.20 1.11 -7.32
CA ILE A 18 4.27 -0.08 -8.16
C ILE A 18 4.11 0.33 -9.62
N GLN A 19 5.00 -0.17 -10.47
CA GLN A 19 4.89 -0.07 -11.91
C GLN A 19 4.34 -1.39 -12.46
N TYR A 20 3.38 -1.32 -13.38
CA TYR A 20 2.80 -2.49 -14.07
C TYR A 20 2.24 -3.58 -13.15
N GLY A 21 1.70 -3.20 -11.98
CA GLY A 21 1.15 -4.16 -11.02
C GLY A 21 -0.18 -4.75 -11.47
N LYS A 22 -0.43 -6.02 -11.10
CA LYS A 22 -1.64 -6.76 -11.50
C LYS A 22 -2.92 -6.07 -10.99
N PHE A 23 -2.92 -5.58 -9.77
CA PHE A 23 -4.07 -4.87 -9.18
C PHE A 23 -4.32 -3.53 -9.87
N GLY A 24 -3.29 -2.71 -10.12
CA GLY A 24 -3.43 -1.47 -10.88
C GLY A 24 -3.97 -1.72 -12.29
N ASN A 25 -3.45 -2.74 -12.99
CA ASN A 25 -3.95 -3.14 -14.32
C ASN A 25 -5.41 -3.64 -14.27
N PHE A 26 -5.78 -4.36 -13.21
CA PHE A 26 -7.16 -4.79 -12.99
C PHE A 26 -8.09 -3.58 -12.81
N ILE A 27 -7.73 -2.65 -11.93
CA ILE A 27 -8.51 -1.45 -11.67
C ILE A 27 -8.60 -0.58 -12.93
N LYS A 28 -7.51 -0.42 -13.67
CA LYS A 28 -7.50 0.25 -14.98
C LYS A 28 -8.51 -0.37 -15.94
N LYS A 29 -8.52 -1.70 -16.06
CA LYS A 29 -9.49 -2.40 -16.92
C LYS A 29 -10.94 -2.21 -16.47
N THR A 30 -11.21 -2.19 -15.17
CA THR A 30 -12.59 -2.09 -14.64
C THR A 30 -13.12 -0.66 -14.58
N SER A 31 -12.23 0.33 -14.47
CA SER A 31 -12.59 1.75 -14.39
C SER A 31 -12.59 2.44 -15.76
N ASN A 32 -12.42 1.69 -16.84
CA ASN A 32 -12.32 2.19 -18.20
C ASN A 32 -11.21 3.27 -18.30
N GLU A 33 -11.52 4.45 -18.82
CA GLU A 33 -10.54 5.53 -18.99
C GLU A 33 -10.30 6.34 -17.70
N LEU A 34 -11.10 6.14 -16.64
CA LEU A 34 -11.00 6.95 -15.41
C LEU A 34 -9.64 6.80 -14.72
N TYR A 35 -9.03 5.63 -14.80
CA TYR A 35 -7.70 5.38 -14.22
C TYR A 35 -6.64 6.31 -14.83
N ASP A 36 -6.63 6.39 -16.16
CA ASP A 36 -5.68 7.21 -16.90
C ASP A 36 -6.07 8.69 -16.84
N TYR A 37 -7.36 9.00 -16.92
CA TYR A 37 -7.89 10.38 -16.85
C TYR A 37 -7.56 11.06 -15.51
N LEU A 38 -7.63 10.33 -14.40
CA LEU A 38 -7.30 10.83 -13.07
C LEU A 38 -5.81 10.68 -12.70
N ASP A 39 -4.97 10.17 -13.61
CA ASP A 39 -3.55 9.90 -13.39
C ASP A 39 -3.31 9.04 -12.12
N LEU A 40 -4.07 7.95 -11.99
CA LEU A 40 -4.02 7.09 -10.81
C LEU A 40 -2.75 6.25 -10.78
N ASN A 41 -2.21 6.09 -9.58
CA ASN A 41 -1.01 5.32 -9.30
C ASN A 41 -1.32 4.19 -8.32
N GLN A 42 -0.67 3.03 -8.52
CA GLN A 42 -0.71 1.92 -7.57
C GLN A 42 0.42 2.05 -6.56
N TYR A 43 0.09 1.91 -5.28
CA TYR A 43 1.03 1.87 -4.17
C TYR A 43 0.84 0.59 -3.35
N ILE A 44 1.93 0.07 -2.81
CA ILE A 44 1.90 -0.96 -1.77
C ILE A 44 2.52 -0.39 -0.50
N ILE A 45 1.80 -0.53 0.60
CA ILE A 45 2.23 -0.14 1.93
C ILE A 45 2.50 -1.42 2.69
N ILE A 46 3.77 -1.63 3.05
CA ILE A 46 4.19 -2.77 3.85
C ILE A 46 4.39 -2.29 5.27
N THR A 47 3.61 -2.86 6.18
CA THR A 47 3.74 -2.68 7.63
C THR A 47 4.12 -4.01 8.26
N ILE A 48 4.33 -4.02 9.58
CA ILE A 48 4.69 -5.25 10.28
C ILE A 48 3.59 -6.33 10.25
N ASN A 49 2.31 -5.95 10.18
CA ASN A 49 1.18 -6.89 10.27
C ASN A 49 0.28 -6.90 9.03
N TYR A 50 0.46 -5.94 8.14
CA TYR A 50 -0.42 -5.73 6.98
C TYR A 50 0.38 -5.35 5.74
N VAL A 51 -0.08 -5.87 4.62
CA VAL A 51 0.26 -5.39 3.28
C VAL A 51 -1.02 -4.75 2.73
N ILE A 52 -0.95 -3.47 2.40
CA ILE A 52 -2.10 -2.69 1.94
C ILE A 52 -1.79 -2.21 0.53
N GLU A 53 -2.66 -2.52 -0.43
CA GLU A 53 -2.58 -1.97 -1.78
C GLU A 53 -3.57 -0.82 -1.94
N VAL A 54 -3.10 0.29 -2.52
CA VAL A 54 -3.86 1.53 -2.66
C VAL A 54 -3.77 2.02 -4.09
N ILE A 55 -4.90 2.42 -4.67
CA ILE A 55 -4.96 3.20 -5.92
C ILE A 55 -5.27 4.64 -5.54
N SER A 56 -4.39 5.57 -5.91
CA SER A 56 -4.54 6.98 -5.58
C SER A 56 -3.83 7.85 -6.61
N GLN A 57 -4.38 9.04 -6.85
CA GLN A 57 -3.68 10.08 -7.60
C GLN A 57 -2.46 10.58 -6.82
N TRP A 58 -2.58 10.68 -5.50
CA TRP A 58 -1.53 11.21 -4.61
C TRP A 58 -0.77 10.10 -3.88
N GLY A 59 0.50 10.36 -3.59
CA GLY A 59 1.32 9.47 -2.77
C GLY A 59 0.78 9.40 -1.33
N PRO A 60 0.56 8.20 -0.77
CA PRO A 60 0.10 8.07 0.61
C PRO A 60 1.20 8.46 1.61
N SER A 61 0.79 8.90 2.79
CA SER A 61 1.64 9.05 3.98
C SER A 61 1.22 8.04 5.06
N ILE A 62 2.13 7.72 5.98
CA ILE A 62 1.85 6.81 7.10
C ILE A 62 2.05 7.56 8.40
N GLU A 63 1.00 7.57 9.23
CA GLU A 63 1.04 8.09 10.59
C GLU A 63 0.58 7.01 11.55
N VAL A 64 1.41 6.70 12.56
CA VAL A 64 1.05 5.76 13.63
C VAL A 64 0.54 6.57 14.81
N LEU A 65 -0.77 6.55 15.00
CA LEU A 65 -1.40 7.20 16.15
C LEU A 65 -1.01 6.44 17.43
N LYS A 66 -0.39 7.13 18.38
CA LYS A 66 -0.23 6.60 19.74
C LYS A 66 -1.58 6.71 20.43
N ASN A 67 -2.26 5.59 20.65
CA ASN A 67 -3.37 5.58 21.60
C ASN A 67 -2.82 5.98 22.96
N LYS A 68 -3.37 7.05 23.54
CA LYS A 68 -3.16 7.37 24.96
C LYS A 68 -3.92 6.28 25.74
N VAL A 69 -3.20 5.23 26.12
CA VAL A 69 -3.65 4.27 27.13
C VAL A 69 -3.30 4.86 28.49
#